data_AF-A0A9Q9HH20-F1
#
_entry.id   AF-A0A9Q9HH20-F1
#
_cell.length_a   1.000
_cell.length_b   1.000
_cell.length_c   1.000
_cell.angle_alpha   90.00
_cell.angle_beta   90.00
_cell.angle_gamma   90.00
#
_symmetry.space_group_name_H-M   'P 1'
#
loop_
_entity.id
_entity.type
_entity.pdbx_description
1 polymer ?
#
loop_
_entity_poly.entity_id
_entity_poly.type
_entity_poly.pdbx_seq_one_letter_code
_entity_poly.pdbx_strand_id
1 'polypeptide(L)'
;MTQTVELPLWLFVLIVAFAAVTFASHFLFPSVRWFFRRRLERAVARLNQRLERPIEPFKLARRHDMIQRLIHDPQVAQAAADHAAAEGIPENVASEQVRRYAREIVPGFSAFAYFGLAIRAARLLSNAVYRVRLGHQDEEALRAIDPKSTVVFVMNHRSNMDYVLVTYLAAERSALSYAVGEWARVWPLSRLIRAMGAYFIRRRSRNDLYRKVLAAYVRLATRGGSTQAMFPEGGLSLDGALAPPRLGLLKYIVEGYDPDGRDVVFVPVALNYDRVLEDRILTSAAKAGERRFRARIGLVALRLLRQLWLWMTGRYHRSGYAGVNFGRPLSLAGFGAGREGDITKPLARELMQRISAIVPVLPVPLIAALLLRHGALSRAALEHRLEDLIAAMPLAHVHMPRENLSYAAGTGLRQLMRRGLVAESEGRFAPVEDRRDLLAFYANSIRHLLPQDGAQPDGDRVFSAPANLNAASARS
;
A
#
# COMPACT_ATOMS: atom_id res chain seq x y z
N MET A 1 -5.71 -72.65 16.74
CA MET A 1 -6.35 -71.54 16.02
C MET A 1 -5.65 -71.30 14.68
N THR A 2 -5.66 -72.30 13.80
CA THR A 2 -4.96 -72.27 12.50
C THR A 2 -5.92 -72.58 11.36
N GLN A 3 -7.21 -72.26 11.52
CA GLN A 3 -8.18 -72.36 10.43
C GLN A 3 -7.87 -71.27 9.40
N THR A 4 -7.74 -71.67 8.14
CA THR A 4 -7.61 -70.80 6.99
C THR A 4 -8.93 -70.10 6.74
N VAL A 5 -8.92 -68.77 6.77
CA VAL A 5 -10.06 -67.93 6.38
C VAL A 5 -9.85 -67.50 4.94
N GLU A 6 -10.72 -67.96 4.04
CA GLU A 6 -10.69 -67.52 2.64
C GLU A 6 -11.38 -66.16 2.50
N LEU A 7 -10.64 -65.19 1.96
CA LEU A 7 -11.10 -63.82 1.76
C LEU A 7 -11.01 -63.46 0.27
N PRO A 8 -12.06 -62.86 -0.32
CA PRO A 8 -11.99 -62.35 -1.68
C PRO A 8 -10.85 -61.32 -1.81
N LEU A 9 -10.02 -61.45 -2.85
CA LEU A 9 -8.84 -60.60 -3.07
C LEU A 9 -9.18 -59.10 -3.06
N TRP A 10 -10.33 -58.70 -3.63
CA TRP A 10 -10.76 -57.31 -3.65
C TRP A 10 -11.00 -56.75 -2.24
N LEU A 11 -11.54 -57.57 -1.33
CA LEU A 11 -11.81 -57.18 0.06
C LEU A 11 -10.51 -57.06 0.84
N PHE A 12 -9.56 -57.98 0.63
CA PHE A 12 -8.22 -57.87 1.20
C PHE A 12 -7.50 -56.59 0.75
N VAL A 13 -7.52 -56.28 -0.55
CA VAL A 13 -6.93 -55.04 -1.09
C VAL A 13 -7.56 -53.80 -0.46
N LEU A 14 -8.89 -53.80 -0.27
CA LEU A 14 -9.60 -52.68 0.36
C LEU A 14 -9.19 -52.52 1.84
N ILE A 15 -9.08 -53.62 2.59
CA ILE A 15 -8.62 -53.61 3.98
C ILE A 15 -7.18 -53.05 4.07
N VAL A 16 -6.27 -53.52 3.20
CA VAL A 16 -4.89 -53.03 3.16
C VAL A 16 -4.84 -51.54 2.79
N ALA A 17 -5.65 -51.09 1.84
CA ALA A 17 -5.74 -49.68 1.46
C ALA A 17 -6.22 -48.80 2.63
N PHE A 18 -7.27 -49.23 3.35
CA PHE A 18 -7.74 -48.54 4.56
C PHE A 18 -6.69 -48.53 5.67
N ALA A 19 -6.01 -49.65 5.91
CA ALA A 19 -4.92 -49.73 6.87
C ALA A 19 -3.77 -48.77 6.50
N ALA A 20 -3.38 -48.72 5.22
CA ALA A 20 -2.35 -47.82 4.71
C ALA A 20 -2.74 -46.34 4.85
N VAL A 21 -3.99 -45.97 4.50
CA VAL A 21 -4.52 -44.60 4.68
C VAL A 21 -4.58 -44.23 6.16
N THR A 22 -4.98 -45.17 7.02
CA THR A 22 -5.05 -44.96 8.48
C THR A 22 -3.65 -44.78 9.06
N PHE A 23 -2.69 -45.63 8.67
CA PHE A 23 -1.29 -45.51 9.07
C PHE A 23 -0.68 -44.18 8.59
N ALA A 24 -0.90 -43.83 7.32
CA ALA A 24 -0.43 -42.57 6.77
C ALA A 24 -1.01 -41.35 7.50
N SER A 25 -2.31 -41.38 7.82
CA SER A 25 -2.99 -40.27 8.51
C SER A 25 -2.64 -40.12 9.99
N HIS A 26 -2.38 -41.23 10.70
CA HIS A 26 -2.14 -41.21 12.15
C HIS A 26 -0.66 -41.25 12.54
N PHE A 27 0.22 -41.79 11.71
CA PHE A 27 1.64 -41.95 12.04
C PHE A 27 2.56 -41.13 11.13
N LEU A 28 2.41 -41.25 9.80
CA LEU A 28 3.31 -40.60 8.85
C LEU A 28 3.05 -39.08 8.77
N PHE A 29 1.83 -38.67 8.45
CA PHE A 29 1.49 -37.26 8.24
C PHE A 29 1.69 -36.40 9.51
N PRO A 30 1.35 -36.85 10.74
CA PRO A 30 1.63 -36.06 11.94
C PRO A 30 3.13 -35.86 12.16
N SER A 31 3.94 -36.90 11.97
CA SER A 31 5.41 -36.84 12.11
C SER A 31 6.04 -35.92 11.06
N VAL A 32 5.62 -36.04 9.80
CA VAL A 32 6.05 -35.17 8.70
C VAL A 32 5.63 -33.71 8.96
N ARG A 33 4.39 -33.47 9.38
CA ARG A 33 3.91 -32.13 9.75
C ARG A 33 4.72 -31.54 10.89
N TRP A 34 5.02 -32.32 11.93
CA TRP A 34 5.86 -31.88 13.05
C TRP A 34 7.27 -31.53 12.59
N PHE A 35 7.90 -32.35 11.74
CA PHE A 35 9.23 -32.09 11.20
C PHE A 35 9.28 -30.76 10.43
N PHE A 36 8.34 -30.54 9.51
CA PHE A 36 8.25 -29.29 8.75
C PHE A 36 7.91 -28.10 9.65
N ARG A 37 7.00 -28.26 10.63
CA ARG A 37 6.65 -27.23 11.59
C ARG A 37 7.87 -26.80 12.41
N ARG A 38 8.63 -27.75 12.97
CA ARG A 38 9.83 -27.45 13.76
C ARG A 38 10.91 -26.79 12.90
N ARG A 39 11.05 -27.19 11.63
CA ARG A 39 11.98 -26.54 10.69
C ARG A 39 11.54 -25.09 10.39
N LEU A 40 10.23 -24.85 10.22
CA LEU A 40 9.67 -23.52 10.02
C LEU A 40 9.86 -22.64 11.26
N GLU A 41 9.57 -23.15 12.46
CA GLU A 41 9.76 -22.44 13.73
C GLU A 41 11.23 -22.00 13.90
N ARG A 42 12.20 -22.88 13.61
CA ARG A 42 13.64 -22.52 13.61
C ARG A 42 14.01 -21.51 12.53
N ALA A 43 13.35 -21.54 11.37
CA ALA A 43 13.58 -20.56 10.31
C ALA A 43 13.05 -19.19 10.70
N VAL A 44 11.87 -19.12 11.31
CA VAL A 44 11.27 -17.90 11.86
C VAL A 44 12.11 -17.34 13.00
N ALA A 45 12.60 -18.18 13.92
CA ALA A 45 13.48 -17.74 14.99
C ALA A 45 14.78 -17.09 14.47
N ARG A 46 15.44 -17.71 13.47
CA ARG A 46 16.63 -17.14 12.81
C ARG A 46 16.32 -15.86 12.03
N LEU A 47 15.14 -15.77 11.44
CA LEU A 47 14.69 -14.57 10.76
C LEU A 47 14.46 -13.42 11.75
N ASN A 48 13.80 -13.68 12.87
CA ASN A 48 13.56 -12.67 13.91
C ASN A 48 14.85 -12.05 14.47
N GLN A 49 15.98 -12.77 14.44
CA GLN A 49 17.30 -12.24 14.81
C GLN A 49 17.87 -11.22 13.81
N ARG A 50 17.37 -11.21 12.57
CA ARG A 50 17.85 -10.31 11.49
C ARG A 50 16.95 -9.10 11.27
N LEU A 51 15.71 -9.17 11.75
CA LEU A 51 14.77 -8.07 11.62
C LEU A 51 15.05 -7.05 12.72
N GLU A 52 15.06 -5.77 12.37
CA GLU A 52 15.08 -4.69 13.37
C GLU A 52 13.92 -4.85 14.36
N ARG A 53 12.77 -5.34 13.88
CA ARG A 53 11.62 -5.72 14.70
C ARG A 53 11.23 -7.18 14.49
N PRO A 54 11.34 -8.02 15.53
CA PRO A 54 10.84 -9.39 15.47
C PRO A 54 9.38 -9.45 15.06
N ILE A 55 9.00 -10.54 14.39
CA ILE A 55 7.60 -10.80 14.08
C ILE A 55 6.87 -11.07 15.39
N GLU A 56 5.89 -10.23 15.71
CA GLU A 56 5.07 -10.37 16.90
C GLU A 56 4.33 -11.73 16.91
N PRO A 57 4.22 -12.39 18.08
CA PRO A 57 3.48 -13.65 18.22
C PRO A 57 2.05 -13.55 17.70
N PHE A 58 1.42 -12.37 17.84
CA PHE A 58 0.09 -12.09 17.30
C PHE A 58 -0.01 -12.40 15.80
N LYS A 59 1.02 -12.04 15.02
CA LYS A 59 1.03 -12.23 13.57
C LYS A 59 1.30 -13.69 13.17
N LEU A 60 1.94 -14.45 14.06
CA LEU A 60 2.19 -15.89 13.89
C LEU A 60 1.05 -16.75 14.44
N ALA A 61 0.11 -16.16 15.20
CA ALA A 61 -1.06 -16.85 15.71
C ALA A 61 -1.83 -17.51 14.57
N ARG A 62 -2.39 -18.70 14.84
CA ARG A 62 -3.17 -19.37 13.81
C ARG A 62 -4.36 -18.51 13.47
N ARG A 63 -4.64 -18.40 12.17
CA ARG A 63 -5.80 -17.68 11.67
C ARG A 63 -7.11 -18.10 12.36
N HIS A 64 -7.23 -19.39 12.67
CA HIS A 64 -8.38 -19.90 13.41
C HIS A 64 -8.52 -19.25 14.79
N ASP A 65 -7.44 -19.18 15.56
CA ASP A 65 -7.43 -18.63 16.91
C ASP A 65 -7.77 -17.13 16.91
N MET A 66 -7.25 -16.38 15.94
CA MET A 66 -7.62 -14.96 15.75
C MET A 66 -9.09 -14.79 15.42
N ILE A 67 -9.67 -15.66 14.59
CA ILE A 67 -11.09 -15.65 14.27
C ILE A 67 -11.93 -15.94 15.52
N GLN A 68 -11.55 -16.93 16.34
CA GLN A 68 -12.28 -17.24 17.57
C GLN A 68 -12.22 -16.07 18.56
N ARG A 69 -11.03 -15.49 18.77
CA ARG A 69 -10.87 -14.29 19.62
C ARG A 69 -11.76 -13.14 19.16
N LEU A 70 -11.90 -12.93 17.85
CA LEU A 70 -12.72 -11.87 17.29
C LEU A 70 -14.23 -12.13 17.43
N ILE A 71 -14.67 -13.38 17.26
CA ILE A 71 -16.08 -13.76 17.42
C ILE A 71 -16.53 -13.65 18.88
N HIS A 72 -15.63 -13.93 19.82
CA HIS A 72 -15.89 -13.84 21.26
C HIS A 72 -15.49 -12.49 21.88
N ASP A 73 -15.15 -11.48 21.06
CA ASP A 73 -14.89 -10.14 21.56
C ASP A 73 -16.21 -9.54 22.11
N PRO A 74 -16.24 -9.00 23.35
CA PRO A 74 -17.47 -8.50 23.95
C PRO A 74 -18.17 -7.41 23.14
N GLN A 75 -17.41 -6.52 22.49
CA GLN A 75 -18.00 -5.46 21.65
C GLN A 75 -18.57 -6.02 20.35
N VAL A 76 -18.00 -7.10 19.83
CA VAL A 76 -18.52 -7.79 18.64
C VAL A 76 -19.77 -8.59 18.98
N ALA A 77 -19.78 -9.28 20.13
CA ALA A 77 -20.95 -10.01 20.62
C ALA A 77 -22.13 -9.06 20.85
N GLN A 78 -21.89 -7.91 21.50
CA GLN A 78 -22.93 -6.89 21.68
C GLN A 78 -23.42 -6.35 20.34
N ALA A 79 -22.50 -6.01 19.41
CA ALA A 79 -22.88 -5.53 18.09
C ALA A 79 -23.70 -6.57 17.29
N ALA A 80 -23.48 -7.87 17.51
CA ALA A 80 -24.26 -8.93 16.91
C ALA A 80 -25.68 -8.98 17.48
N ALA A 81 -25.83 -8.84 18.81
CA ALA A 81 -27.13 -8.76 19.47
C ALA A 81 -27.92 -7.51 19.03
N ASP A 82 -27.28 -6.34 19.00
CA ASP A 82 -27.90 -5.09 18.54
C ASP A 82 -28.37 -5.20 17.08
N HIS A 83 -27.54 -5.81 16.22
CA HIS A 83 -27.90 -6.03 14.82
C HIS A 83 -29.05 -7.04 14.66
N ALA A 84 -29.06 -8.10 15.48
CA ALA A 84 -30.14 -9.08 15.51
C ALA A 84 -31.48 -8.43 15.86
N ALA A 85 -31.48 -7.60 16.91
CA ALA A 85 -32.65 -6.84 17.33
C ALA A 85 -33.12 -5.84 16.27
N ALA A 86 -32.20 -5.07 15.67
CA ALA A 86 -32.52 -4.04 14.69
C ALA A 86 -33.10 -4.60 13.38
N GLU A 87 -32.62 -5.76 12.91
CA GLU A 87 -33.07 -6.39 11.67
C GLU A 87 -34.18 -7.45 11.91
N GLY A 88 -34.56 -7.71 13.17
CA GLY A 88 -35.55 -8.72 13.52
C GLY A 88 -35.12 -10.16 13.17
N ILE A 89 -33.81 -10.44 13.19
CA ILE A 89 -33.26 -11.76 12.88
C ILE A 89 -32.82 -12.49 14.16
N PRO A 90 -32.83 -13.83 14.17
CA PRO A 90 -32.29 -14.59 15.30
C PRO A 90 -30.79 -14.32 15.56
N GLU A 91 -30.38 -14.31 16.84
CA GLU A 91 -28.98 -14.03 17.24
C GLU A 91 -27.96 -15.01 16.64
N ASN A 92 -28.33 -16.27 16.43
CA ASN A 92 -27.48 -17.25 15.77
C ASN A 92 -27.19 -16.88 14.31
N VAL A 93 -28.15 -16.25 13.61
CA VAL A 93 -27.98 -15.74 12.24
C VAL A 93 -26.97 -14.58 12.26
N ALA A 94 -27.14 -13.61 13.16
CA ALA A 94 -26.19 -12.51 13.32
C ALA A 94 -24.77 -13.01 13.68
N SER A 95 -24.68 -14.01 14.56
CA SER A 95 -23.43 -14.67 14.93
C SER A 95 -22.75 -15.32 13.73
N GLU A 96 -23.48 -16.01 12.86
CA GLU A 96 -22.90 -16.56 11.62
C GLU A 96 -22.44 -15.47 10.64
N GLN A 97 -23.14 -14.33 10.60
CA GLN A 97 -22.67 -13.18 9.83
C GLN A 97 -21.32 -12.65 10.38
N VAL A 98 -21.17 -12.56 11.71
CA VAL A 98 -19.90 -12.22 12.37
C VAL A 98 -18.81 -13.22 11.96
N ARG A 99 -19.07 -14.54 12.02
CA ARG A 99 -18.08 -15.55 11.60
C ARG A 99 -17.65 -15.35 10.16
N ARG A 100 -18.59 -15.03 9.26
CA ARG A 100 -18.31 -14.74 7.85
C ARG A 100 -17.46 -13.48 7.69
N TYR A 101 -17.78 -12.41 8.39
CA TYR A 101 -16.98 -11.17 8.37
C TYR A 101 -15.59 -11.37 8.96
N ALA A 102 -15.46 -12.07 10.08
CA ALA A 102 -14.18 -12.45 10.68
C ALA A 102 -13.31 -13.26 9.71
N ARG A 103 -13.88 -14.26 9.01
CA ARG A 103 -13.16 -15.02 7.96
C ARG A 103 -12.79 -14.13 6.76
N GLU A 104 -13.56 -13.11 6.44
CA GLU A 104 -13.23 -12.19 5.36
C GLU A 104 -12.03 -11.30 5.72
N ILE A 105 -12.03 -10.77 6.95
CA ILE A 105 -11.06 -9.78 7.44
C ILE A 105 -9.75 -10.45 7.87
N VAL A 106 -9.80 -11.48 8.72
CA VAL A 106 -8.60 -12.05 9.35
C VAL A 106 -7.72 -12.75 8.30
N PRO A 107 -6.47 -12.32 8.12
CA PRO A 107 -5.54 -12.90 7.14
C PRO A 107 -4.93 -14.20 7.66
N GLY A 108 -4.36 -14.99 6.74
CA GLY A 108 -3.58 -16.18 7.08
C GLY A 108 -2.12 -15.91 6.81
N PHE A 109 -1.41 -15.30 7.76
CA PHE A 109 0.00 -14.93 7.55
C PHE A 109 0.89 -16.17 7.43
N SER A 110 1.81 -16.14 6.46
CA SER A 110 2.87 -17.14 6.29
C SER A 110 4.21 -16.44 6.21
N ALA A 111 5.03 -16.61 7.24
CA ALA A 111 6.38 -16.03 7.30
C ALA A 111 7.25 -16.49 6.11
N PHE A 112 7.14 -17.75 5.71
CA PHE A 112 7.87 -18.26 4.54
C PHE A 112 7.41 -17.61 3.23
N ALA A 113 6.10 -17.48 3.02
CA ALA A 113 5.57 -16.84 1.81
C ALA A 113 5.98 -15.36 1.75
N TYR A 114 5.88 -14.65 2.88
CA TYR A 114 6.26 -13.25 2.99
C TYR A 114 7.77 -13.07 2.79
N PHE A 115 8.59 -13.62 3.69
CA PHE A 115 10.02 -13.34 3.72
C PHE A 115 10.84 -14.09 2.66
N GLY A 116 10.34 -15.22 2.17
CA GLY A 116 11.01 -16.02 1.14
C GLY A 116 10.65 -15.58 -0.28
N LEU A 117 9.38 -15.68 -0.64
CA LEU A 117 8.93 -15.50 -2.03
C LEU A 117 8.54 -14.06 -2.33
N ALA A 118 7.70 -13.45 -1.47
CA ALA A 118 7.12 -12.15 -1.76
C ALA A 118 8.16 -11.03 -1.78
N ILE A 119 9.09 -10.97 -0.82
CA ILE A 119 10.15 -9.94 -0.81
C ILE A 119 11.05 -10.05 -2.05
N ARG A 120 11.44 -11.27 -2.43
CA ARG A 120 12.28 -11.49 -3.63
C ARG A 120 11.55 -11.07 -4.90
N ALA A 121 10.29 -11.47 -5.04
CA ALA A 121 9.45 -11.07 -6.17
C ALA A 121 9.24 -9.55 -6.20
N ALA A 122 8.97 -8.93 -5.05
CA ALA A 122 8.78 -7.50 -4.93
C ALA A 122 10.05 -6.72 -5.29
N ARG A 123 11.23 -7.16 -4.81
CA ARG A 123 12.53 -6.58 -5.16
C ARG A 123 12.82 -6.70 -6.66
N LEU A 124 12.62 -7.90 -7.23
CA LEU A 124 12.83 -8.14 -8.66
C LEU A 124 11.91 -7.24 -9.50
N LEU A 125 10.62 -7.24 -9.20
CA LEU A 125 9.62 -6.48 -9.94
C LEU A 125 9.86 -4.97 -9.83
N SER A 126 10.16 -4.47 -8.62
CA SER A 126 10.45 -3.06 -8.38
C SER A 126 11.65 -2.56 -9.19
N ASN A 127 12.76 -3.30 -9.17
CA ASN A 127 13.99 -2.94 -9.88
C ASN A 127 13.95 -3.25 -11.38
N ALA A 128 13.09 -4.19 -11.79
CA ALA A 128 12.81 -4.43 -13.20
C ALA A 128 12.07 -3.22 -13.78
N VAL A 129 10.99 -2.76 -13.14
CA VAL A 129 10.13 -1.70 -13.69
C VAL A 129 10.72 -0.30 -13.48
N TYR A 130 11.35 -0.03 -12.34
CA TYR A 130 11.79 1.31 -11.95
C TYR A 130 13.27 1.35 -11.54
N ARG A 131 13.84 2.55 -11.60
CA ARG A 131 15.03 2.89 -10.81
C ARG A 131 14.55 3.36 -9.43
N VAL A 132 14.51 2.45 -8.47
CA VAL A 132 14.04 2.75 -7.11
C VAL A 132 15.05 3.63 -6.39
N ARG A 133 14.58 4.70 -5.76
CA ARG A 133 15.38 5.65 -5.00
C ARG A 133 14.77 5.86 -3.64
N LEU A 134 15.60 5.71 -2.62
CA LEU A 134 15.25 5.98 -1.24
C LEU A 134 15.81 7.34 -0.87
N GLY A 135 14.94 8.29 -0.51
CA GLY A 135 15.35 9.52 0.16
C GLY A 135 15.00 9.39 1.64
N HIS A 136 16.00 9.33 2.51
CA HIS A 136 15.75 9.17 3.94
C HIS A 136 15.73 10.56 4.60
N GLN A 137 14.56 11.01 5.06
CA GLN A 137 14.52 11.99 6.14
C GLN A 137 14.54 11.20 7.44
N ASP A 138 15.67 11.24 8.15
CA ASP A 138 15.78 10.85 9.56
C ASP A 138 15.81 9.33 9.85
N GLU A 139 16.86 8.64 9.38
CA GLU A 139 17.14 7.24 9.77
C GLU A 139 17.31 7.09 11.28
N GLU A 140 17.87 8.10 11.95
CA GLU A 140 18.08 8.09 13.38
C GLU A 140 16.76 8.05 14.13
N ALA A 141 15.80 8.92 13.79
CA ALA A 141 14.46 8.87 14.41
C ALA A 141 13.73 7.55 14.11
N LEU A 142 13.95 6.94 12.94
CA LEU A 142 13.36 5.63 12.63
C LEU A 142 13.96 4.50 13.49
N ARG A 143 15.28 4.53 13.75
CA ARG A 143 15.96 3.57 14.63
C ARG A 143 15.65 3.81 16.11
N ALA A 144 15.35 5.06 16.49
CA ALA A 144 15.02 5.45 17.86
C ALA A 144 13.60 5.04 18.30
N ILE A 145 12.75 4.57 17.37
CA ILE A 145 11.42 4.09 17.73
C ILE A 145 11.55 2.83 18.61
N ASP A 146 10.95 2.85 19.80
CA ASP A 146 10.94 1.73 20.73
C ASP A 146 10.51 0.41 20.03
N PRO A 147 11.32 -0.66 20.11
CA PRO A 147 10.96 -1.98 19.59
C PRO A 147 9.62 -2.53 20.10
N LYS A 148 9.16 -2.09 21.28
CA LYS A 148 7.87 -2.46 21.88
C LYS A 148 6.70 -1.61 21.37
N SER A 149 6.91 -0.59 20.55
CA SER A 149 5.81 0.18 19.95
C SER A 149 5.13 -0.59 18.82
N THR A 150 3.86 -0.30 18.57
CA THR A 150 3.13 -0.73 17.38
C THR A 150 3.40 0.26 16.27
N VAL A 151 4.01 -0.19 15.17
CA VAL A 151 4.30 0.72 14.06
C VAL A 151 3.27 0.64 12.95
N VAL A 152 2.82 1.81 12.52
CA VAL A 152 1.85 1.98 11.44
C VAL A 152 2.46 2.86 10.36
N PHE A 153 2.80 2.28 9.21
CA PHE A 153 3.23 3.06 8.05
C PHE A 153 2.01 3.73 7.41
N VAL A 154 2.10 5.05 7.24
CA VAL A 154 1.01 5.87 6.69
C VAL A 154 1.52 6.56 5.44
N MET A 155 0.86 6.32 4.30
CA MET A 155 1.44 6.72 3.01
C MET A 155 0.44 7.18 1.98
N ASN A 156 0.86 8.09 1.09
CA ASN A 156 0.05 8.47 -0.06
C ASN A 156 -0.11 7.29 -1.04
N HIS A 157 -1.13 7.34 -1.91
CA HIS A 157 -1.45 6.25 -2.82
C HIS A 157 -1.55 6.71 -4.29
N ARG A 158 -0.55 6.34 -5.09
CA ARG A 158 -0.40 6.72 -6.50
C ARG A 158 -0.54 5.55 -7.46
N SER A 159 -0.03 4.37 -7.09
CA SER A 159 0.00 3.19 -7.96
C SER A 159 -0.26 1.91 -7.18
N ASN A 160 -0.72 0.85 -7.84
CA ASN A 160 -0.72 -0.47 -7.19
C ASN A 160 0.72 -0.97 -6.92
N MET A 161 1.71 -0.38 -7.58
CA MET A 161 3.13 -0.62 -7.28
C MET A 161 3.51 -0.15 -5.86
N ASP A 162 2.74 0.73 -5.22
CA ASP A 162 3.03 1.20 -3.85
C ASP A 162 3.10 0.02 -2.87
N TYR A 163 2.18 -0.95 -2.96
CA TYR A 163 2.21 -2.16 -2.13
C TYR A 163 3.49 -2.98 -2.35
N VAL A 164 3.98 -3.04 -3.59
CA VAL A 164 5.17 -3.81 -3.96
C VAL A 164 6.42 -3.10 -3.47
N LEU A 165 6.57 -1.81 -3.74
CA LEU A 165 7.72 -1.01 -3.32
C LEU A 165 7.83 -1.01 -1.80
N VAL A 166 6.76 -0.67 -1.08
CA VAL A 166 6.82 -0.56 0.38
C VAL A 166 7.07 -1.91 1.02
N THR A 167 6.50 -3.00 0.47
CA THR A 167 6.84 -4.36 0.93
C THR A 167 8.32 -4.69 0.72
N TYR A 168 8.89 -4.30 -0.42
CA TYR A 168 10.32 -4.48 -0.69
C TYR A 168 11.20 -3.63 0.26
N LEU A 169 10.80 -2.39 0.55
CA LEU A 169 11.63 -1.44 1.30
C LEU A 169 11.52 -1.58 2.81
N ALA A 170 10.35 -1.92 3.34
CA ALA A 170 10.14 -2.14 4.77
C ALA A 170 10.44 -3.58 5.23
N ALA A 171 10.69 -4.47 4.26
CA ALA A 171 10.92 -5.91 4.46
C ALA A 171 12.06 -6.26 5.40
N GLU A 172 13.13 -5.45 5.39
CA GLU A 172 14.30 -5.66 6.27
C GLU A 172 14.00 -5.24 7.71
N ARG A 173 12.97 -4.42 7.92
CA ARG A 173 12.59 -3.88 9.22
C ARG A 173 11.51 -4.71 9.92
N SER A 174 10.47 -5.11 9.18
CA SER A 174 9.33 -5.85 9.75
C SER A 174 8.44 -6.52 8.70
N ALA A 175 7.61 -7.46 9.14
CA ALA A 175 6.49 -7.93 8.31
C ALA A 175 5.36 -6.91 8.32
N LEU A 176 4.95 -6.38 7.17
CA LEU A 176 3.81 -5.47 7.05
C LEU A 176 2.46 -6.19 6.93
N SER A 177 1.40 -5.61 7.51
CA SER A 177 0.00 -6.01 7.30
C SER A 177 -0.75 -4.86 6.64
N TYR A 178 -1.20 -5.06 5.40
CA TYR A 178 -1.89 -4.02 4.64
C TYR A 178 -3.40 -4.11 4.77
N ALA A 179 -4.04 -2.95 4.82
CA ALA A 179 -5.45 -2.76 4.53
C ALA A 179 -5.69 -2.72 3.00
N VAL A 180 -6.20 -3.80 2.41
CA VAL A 180 -6.37 -3.94 0.95
C VAL A 180 -7.83 -3.80 0.54
N GLY A 181 -8.09 -3.10 -0.57
CA GLY A 181 -9.43 -2.94 -1.11
C GLY A 181 -9.96 -4.17 -1.86
N GLU A 182 -11.26 -4.14 -2.18
CA GLU A 182 -11.97 -5.27 -2.80
C GLU A 182 -11.46 -5.67 -4.19
N TRP A 183 -10.81 -4.75 -4.92
CA TRP A 183 -10.28 -5.00 -6.27
C TRP A 183 -9.32 -6.18 -6.33
N ALA A 184 -8.58 -6.46 -5.26
CA ALA A 184 -7.59 -7.53 -5.22
C ALA A 184 -8.16 -8.89 -4.74
N ARG A 185 -9.50 -9.01 -4.61
CA ARG A 185 -10.19 -10.26 -4.25
C ARG A 185 -10.32 -11.26 -5.41
N VAL A 186 -9.42 -11.23 -6.39
CA VAL A 186 -9.39 -12.16 -7.52
C VAL A 186 -8.43 -13.31 -7.26
N TRP A 187 -8.82 -14.54 -7.62
CA TRP A 187 -7.92 -15.70 -7.53
C TRP A 187 -6.93 -15.67 -8.70
N PRO A 188 -5.62 -16.00 -8.51
CA PRO A 188 -4.97 -16.46 -7.27
C PRO A 188 -4.40 -15.33 -6.38
N LEU A 189 -4.45 -14.07 -6.83
CA LEU A 189 -3.87 -12.91 -6.16
C LEU A 189 -4.35 -12.75 -4.70
N SER A 190 -5.65 -12.98 -4.45
CA SER A 190 -6.25 -12.87 -3.12
C SER A 190 -5.64 -13.83 -2.09
N ARG A 191 -5.24 -15.04 -2.51
CA ARG A 191 -4.58 -16.03 -1.64
C ARG A 191 -3.17 -15.57 -1.27
N LEU A 192 -2.42 -15.03 -2.23
CA LEU A 192 -1.09 -14.48 -2.00
C LEU A 192 -1.15 -13.28 -1.04
N ILE A 193 -2.08 -12.34 -1.26
CA ILE A 193 -2.27 -11.15 -0.41
C ILE A 193 -2.58 -11.54 1.04
N ARG A 194 -3.49 -12.51 1.25
CA ARG A 194 -3.77 -13.03 2.61
C ARG A 194 -2.56 -13.72 3.22
N ALA A 195 -1.80 -14.48 2.43
CA ALA A 195 -0.57 -15.13 2.86
C ALA A 195 0.50 -14.12 3.33
N MET A 196 0.52 -12.94 2.71
CA MET A 196 1.39 -11.84 3.11
C MET A 196 0.90 -11.10 4.37
N GLY A 197 -0.24 -11.50 4.95
CA GLY A 197 -0.77 -10.90 6.18
C GLY A 197 -1.63 -9.66 5.95
N ALA A 198 -2.04 -9.38 4.71
CA ALA A 198 -2.92 -8.26 4.40
C ALA A 198 -4.40 -8.65 4.53
N TYR A 199 -5.21 -7.74 5.10
CA TYR A 199 -6.63 -7.93 5.34
C TYR A 199 -7.48 -7.10 4.36
N PHE A 200 -8.63 -7.65 3.96
CA PHE A 200 -9.51 -7.03 2.99
C PHE A 200 -10.56 -6.14 3.65
N ILE A 201 -10.75 -4.94 3.10
CA ILE A 201 -11.72 -3.95 3.59
C ILE A 201 -12.75 -3.62 2.51
N ARG A 202 -14.03 -3.65 2.90
CA ARG A 202 -15.15 -3.13 2.12
C ARG A 202 -15.25 -1.62 2.29
N ARG A 203 -14.66 -0.85 1.36
CA ARG A 203 -14.52 0.62 1.49
C ARG A 203 -15.85 1.38 1.49
N ARG A 204 -16.91 0.79 0.90
CA ARG A 204 -18.25 1.39 0.80
C ARG A 204 -19.30 0.63 1.60
N SER A 205 -18.89 -0.24 2.53
CA SER A 205 -19.88 -0.96 3.36
C SER A 205 -20.67 0.03 4.21
N ARG A 206 -22.00 -0.05 4.11
CA ARG A 206 -22.95 0.62 5.00
C ARG A 206 -23.42 -0.27 6.15
N ASN A 207 -23.01 -1.53 6.17
CA ASN A 207 -23.37 -2.47 7.22
C ASN A 207 -22.50 -2.20 8.46
N ASP A 208 -23.16 -1.84 9.57
CA ASP A 208 -22.50 -1.44 10.80
C ASP A 208 -21.91 -2.63 11.57
N LEU A 209 -22.54 -3.81 11.52
CA LEU A 209 -21.99 -5.03 12.10
C LEU A 209 -20.61 -5.35 11.49
N TYR A 210 -20.47 -5.25 10.17
CA TYR A 210 -19.17 -5.42 9.50
C TYR A 210 -18.13 -4.42 10.00
N ARG A 211 -18.52 -3.14 10.17
CA ARG A 211 -17.60 -2.09 10.65
C ARG A 211 -17.14 -2.36 12.08
N LYS A 212 -18.03 -2.84 12.96
CA LYS A 212 -17.70 -3.23 14.34
C LYS A 212 -16.73 -4.41 14.39
N VAL A 213 -16.94 -5.44 13.57
CA VAL A 213 -16.00 -6.58 13.45
C VAL A 213 -14.65 -6.13 12.92
N LEU A 214 -14.62 -5.25 11.91
CA LEU A 214 -13.37 -4.68 11.38
C LEU A 214 -12.64 -3.85 12.43
N ALA A 215 -13.35 -2.98 13.15
CA ALA A 215 -12.79 -2.16 14.22
C ALA A 215 -12.15 -3.04 15.30
N ALA A 216 -12.85 -4.08 15.77
CA ALA A 216 -12.32 -5.02 16.75
C ALA A 216 -11.05 -5.72 16.27
N TYR A 217 -10.99 -6.16 15.01
CA TYR A 217 -9.78 -6.75 14.45
C TYR A 217 -8.60 -5.75 14.41
N VAL A 218 -8.84 -4.51 13.97
CA VAL A 218 -7.79 -3.47 13.91
C VAL A 218 -7.27 -3.15 15.32
N ARG A 219 -8.14 -3.07 16.33
CA ARG A 219 -7.72 -2.89 17.73
C ARG A 219 -6.88 -4.06 18.21
N LEU A 220 -7.32 -5.29 17.95
CA LEU A 220 -6.60 -6.49 18.34
C LEU A 220 -5.21 -6.56 17.68
N ALA A 221 -5.12 -6.23 16.39
CA ALA A 221 -3.86 -6.17 15.66
C ALA A 221 -2.93 -5.07 16.18
N THR A 222 -3.49 -3.92 16.57
CA THR A 222 -2.75 -2.78 17.12
C THR A 222 -2.20 -3.09 18.50
N ARG A 223 -3.02 -3.65 19.40
CA ARG A 223 -2.58 -4.09 20.75
C ARG A 223 -1.59 -5.24 20.69
N GLY A 224 -1.77 -6.15 19.73
CA GLY A 224 -0.86 -7.27 19.48
C GLY A 224 0.46 -6.88 18.82
N GLY A 225 0.71 -5.59 18.58
CA GLY A 225 1.97 -5.08 18.04
C GLY A 225 2.23 -5.33 16.56
N SER A 226 1.24 -5.83 15.83
CA SER A 226 1.38 -6.11 14.40
C SER A 226 1.77 -4.84 13.66
N THR A 227 2.89 -4.88 12.92
CA THR A 227 3.25 -3.76 12.05
C THR A 227 2.26 -3.66 10.91
N GLN A 228 1.63 -2.49 10.79
CA GLN A 228 0.55 -2.21 9.85
C GLN A 228 0.98 -1.20 8.81
N ALA A 229 0.31 -1.21 7.66
CA ALA A 229 0.48 -0.23 6.61
C ALA A 229 -0.88 0.17 6.03
N MET A 230 -1.10 1.48 5.88
CA MET A 230 -2.36 2.01 5.38
C MET A 230 -2.18 3.22 4.47
N PHE A 231 -3.16 3.39 3.59
CA PHE A 231 -3.29 4.52 2.68
C PHE A 231 -4.47 5.38 3.14
N PRO A 232 -4.24 6.47 3.91
CA PRO A 232 -5.32 7.31 4.42
C PRO A 232 -6.19 7.91 3.30
N GLU A 233 -5.68 8.10 2.08
CA GLU A 233 -6.47 8.55 0.92
C GLU A 233 -7.64 7.61 0.57
N GLY A 234 -7.57 6.34 0.98
CA GLY A 234 -8.62 5.33 0.77
C GLY A 234 -8.77 4.85 -0.68
N GLY A 235 -7.94 5.33 -1.61
CA GLY A 235 -7.91 4.91 -3.01
C GLY A 235 -6.75 5.54 -3.75
N LEU A 236 -6.49 5.05 -4.97
CA LEU A 236 -5.52 5.67 -5.87
C LEU A 236 -5.96 7.09 -6.21
N SER A 237 -5.01 8.01 -6.27
CA SER A 237 -5.23 9.35 -6.80
C SER A 237 -5.64 9.29 -8.28
N LEU A 238 -6.67 10.04 -8.64
CA LEU A 238 -7.23 10.04 -10.00
C LEU A 238 -6.57 11.09 -10.90
N ASP A 239 -6.12 12.19 -10.30
CA ASP A 239 -5.59 13.40 -10.93
C ASP A 239 -4.15 13.69 -10.51
N GLY A 240 -3.53 12.80 -9.73
CA GLY A 240 -2.18 12.94 -9.23
C GLY A 240 -2.04 13.88 -8.02
N ALA A 241 -3.10 14.53 -7.52
CA ALA A 241 -3.05 15.34 -6.30
C ALA A 241 -3.27 14.47 -5.05
N LEU A 242 -2.78 14.90 -3.88
CA LEU A 242 -3.04 14.21 -2.61
C LEU A 242 -4.53 14.32 -2.26
N ALA A 243 -5.18 13.20 -1.92
CA ALA A 243 -6.58 13.21 -1.54
C ALA A 243 -6.77 13.45 -0.02
N PRO A 244 -7.91 14.02 0.40
CA PRO A 244 -8.29 14.11 1.81
C PRO A 244 -8.27 12.75 2.52
N PRO A 245 -7.82 12.70 3.79
CA PRO A 245 -7.71 11.45 4.52
C PRO A 245 -9.09 10.89 4.90
N ARG A 246 -9.22 9.57 4.82
CA ARG A 246 -10.31 8.77 5.37
C ARG A 246 -9.97 8.41 6.80
N LEU A 247 -10.87 8.79 7.71
CA LEU A 247 -10.63 8.68 9.15
C LEU A 247 -10.86 7.27 9.72
N GLY A 248 -11.56 6.38 9.00
CA GLY A 248 -12.08 5.13 9.57
C GLY A 248 -11.03 4.23 10.24
N LEU A 249 -9.94 3.88 9.54
CA LEU A 249 -8.89 3.04 10.12
C LEU A 249 -8.12 3.75 11.23
N LEU A 250 -7.83 5.05 11.05
CA LEU A 250 -7.19 5.86 12.08
C LEU A 250 -8.02 5.91 13.36
N LYS A 251 -9.34 6.09 13.23
CA LYS A 251 -10.28 6.08 14.35
C LYS A 251 -10.19 4.77 15.13
N TYR A 252 -10.19 3.62 14.44
CA TYR A 252 -10.09 2.32 15.11
C TYR A 252 -8.75 2.11 15.84
N ILE A 253 -7.66 2.69 15.32
CA ILE A 253 -6.35 2.67 15.98
C ILE A 253 -6.36 3.56 17.23
N VAL A 254 -6.88 4.79 17.12
CA VAL A 254 -6.99 5.75 18.23
C VAL A 254 -7.89 5.21 19.33
N GLU A 255 -9.09 4.71 19.00
CA GLU A 255 -10.00 4.09 19.98
C GLU A 255 -9.46 2.78 20.58
N GLY A 256 -8.52 2.13 19.88
CA GLY A 256 -7.87 0.90 20.34
C GLY A 256 -6.67 1.13 21.24
N TYR A 257 -6.17 2.36 21.29
CA TYR A 257 -4.98 2.74 22.03
C TYR A 257 -5.23 2.62 23.54
N ASP A 258 -4.22 2.12 24.22
CA ASP A 258 -4.19 1.92 25.66
C ASP A 258 -2.96 2.65 26.19
N PRO A 259 -3.13 3.75 26.96
CA PRO A 259 -2.02 4.54 27.48
C PRO A 259 -1.02 3.74 28.33
N ASP A 260 -1.50 2.71 29.02
CA ASP A 260 -0.67 1.81 29.85
C ASP A 260 -0.07 0.65 29.04
N GLY A 261 -0.44 0.55 27.76
CA GLY A 261 -0.02 -0.48 26.82
C GLY A 261 1.17 -0.09 25.94
N ARG A 262 1.21 -0.68 24.73
CA ARG A 262 2.22 -0.36 23.70
C ARG A 262 1.84 0.96 23.03
N ASP A 263 2.80 1.90 22.92
CA ASP A 263 2.60 3.11 22.12
C ASP A 263 2.37 2.75 20.64
N VAL A 264 1.63 3.59 19.93
CA VAL A 264 1.43 3.48 18.48
C VAL A 264 2.24 4.56 17.79
N VAL A 265 3.21 4.17 16.98
CA VAL A 265 4.08 5.10 16.25
C VAL A 265 3.74 5.06 14.77
N PHE A 266 3.28 6.19 14.26
CA PHE A 266 3.01 6.38 12.84
C PHE A 266 4.28 6.78 12.11
N VAL A 267 4.60 6.08 11.03
CA VAL A 267 5.74 6.41 10.15
C VAL A 267 5.20 6.96 8.83
N PRO A 268 5.31 8.27 8.57
CA PRO A 268 4.95 8.87 7.29
C PRO A 268 5.84 8.32 6.18
N VAL A 269 5.24 7.91 5.06
CA VAL A 269 5.96 7.50 3.85
C VAL A 269 5.35 8.20 2.66
N ALA A 270 6.18 8.83 1.83
CA ALA A 270 5.72 9.42 0.58
C ALA A 270 6.35 8.75 -0.63
N LEU A 271 5.52 8.43 -1.62
CA LEU A 271 5.89 7.81 -2.88
C LEU A 271 5.58 8.75 -4.04
N ASN A 272 6.50 8.80 -5.01
CA ASN A 272 6.25 9.45 -6.29
C ASN A 272 6.92 8.70 -7.44
N TYR A 273 6.44 8.93 -8.67
CA TYR A 273 6.88 8.20 -9.85
C TYR A 273 7.07 9.11 -11.06
N ASP A 274 8.10 8.82 -11.86
CA ASP A 274 8.18 9.38 -13.20
C ASP A 274 7.08 8.84 -14.13
N ARG A 275 6.61 7.63 -13.85
CA ARG A 275 5.51 7.01 -14.57
C ARG A 275 4.68 6.12 -13.65
N VAL A 276 3.39 6.42 -13.54
CA VAL A 276 2.41 5.53 -12.93
C VAL A 276 1.87 4.59 -14.00
N LEU A 277 1.83 3.28 -13.73
CA LEU A 277 1.40 2.28 -14.73
C LEU A 277 -0.09 2.38 -15.05
N GLU A 278 -0.88 2.84 -14.08
CA GLU A 278 -2.33 2.97 -14.15
C GLU A 278 -2.80 4.35 -14.63
N ASP A 279 -1.88 5.28 -14.91
CA ASP A 279 -2.20 6.71 -15.10
C ASP A 279 -3.32 6.98 -16.11
N ARG A 280 -3.30 6.35 -17.28
CA ARG A 280 -4.34 6.49 -18.31
C ARG A 280 -5.72 6.05 -17.84
N ILE A 281 -5.78 5.01 -16.99
CA ILE A 281 -7.04 4.49 -16.45
C ILE A 281 -7.53 5.42 -15.32
N LEU A 282 -6.59 5.98 -14.54
CA LEU A 282 -6.90 6.91 -13.45
C LEU A 282 -7.41 8.24 -14.01
N THR A 283 -6.75 8.82 -15.00
CA THR A 283 -7.18 10.09 -15.62
C THR A 283 -8.48 9.94 -16.42
N SER A 284 -8.69 8.80 -17.09
CA SER A 284 -9.97 8.55 -17.76
C SER A 284 -11.12 8.39 -16.76
N ALA A 285 -10.89 7.73 -15.62
CA ALA A 285 -11.86 7.64 -14.52
C ALA A 285 -12.14 9.00 -13.89
N ALA A 286 -11.13 9.88 -13.79
CA ALA A 286 -11.30 11.27 -13.35
C ALA A 286 -12.24 12.03 -14.29
N LYS A 287 -11.98 11.97 -15.60
CA LYS A 287 -12.81 12.60 -16.65
C LYS A 287 -14.25 12.09 -16.65
N ALA A 288 -14.44 10.80 -16.45
CA ALA A 288 -15.77 10.19 -16.42
C ALA A 288 -16.53 10.42 -15.10
N GLY A 289 -15.89 10.95 -14.05
CA GLY A 289 -16.49 11.09 -12.72
C GLY A 289 -16.76 9.77 -12.00
N GLU A 290 -16.37 8.63 -12.58
CA GLU A 290 -16.65 7.30 -12.03
C GLU A 290 -15.37 6.57 -11.60
N ARG A 291 -15.32 6.14 -10.33
CA ARG A 291 -14.28 5.23 -9.81
C ARG A 291 -14.55 3.76 -10.16
N ARG A 292 -14.86 3.45 -11.42
CA ARG A 292 -15.10 2.09 -11.93
C ARG A 292 -13.99 1.65 -12.86
N PHE A 293 -13.08 0.83 -12.33
CA PHE A 293 -11.98 0.25 -13.10
C PHE A 293 -12.43 -1.03 -13.78
N ARG A 294 -13.04 -0.93 -14.97
CA ARG A 294 -13.38 -2.12 -15.80
C ARG A 294 -12.11 -2.68 -16.45
N ALA A 295 -11.23 -3.28 -15.66
CA ALA A 295 -10.07 -3.99 -16.18
C ALA A 295 -10.51 -5.34 -16.75
N ARG A 296 -10.43 -5.51 -18.08
CA ARG A 296 -10.60 -6.82 -18.72
C ARG A 296 -9.36 -7.66 -18.40
N ILE A 297 -9.50 -8.71 -17.60
CA ILE A 297 -8.39 -9.55 -17.12
C ILE A 297 -7.51 -10.03 -18.28
N GLY A 298 -8.12 -10.42 -19.42
CA GLY A 298 -7.38 -10.83 -20.62
C GLY A 298 -6.50 -9.74 -21.22
N LEU A 299 -6.93 -8.47 -21.19
CA LEU A 299 -6.13 -7.34 -21.66
C LEU A 299 -4.93 -7.07 -20.73
N VAL A 300 -5.14 -7.20 -19.42
CA VAL A 300 -4.05 -7.09 -18.44
C VAL A 300 -3.04 -8.21 -18.63
N ALA A 301 -3.49 -9.45 -18.81
CA ALA A 301 -2.64 -10.61 -19.08
C ALA A 301 -1.83 -10.43 -20.38
N LEU A 302 -2.45 -9.96 -21.47
CA LEU A 302 -1.75 -9.69 -22.73
C LEU A 302 -0.70 -8.59 -22.58
N ARG A 303 -1.00 -7.53 -21.83
CA ARG A 303 -0.02 -6.46 -21.52
C ARG A 303 1.15 -6.99 -20.71
N LEU A 304 0.90 -7.85 -19.72
CA LEU A 304 1.95 -8.51 -18.94
C LEU A 304 2.81 -9.45 -19.80
N LEU A 305 2.21 -10.23 -20.70
CA LEU A 305 2.94 -11.09 -21.63
C LEU A 305 3.80 -10.28 -22.59
N ARG A 306 3.26 -9.20 -23.17
CA ARG A 306 4.04 -8.27 -24.00
C ARG A 306 5.19 -7.65 -23.20
N GLN A 307 4.95 -7.29 -21.94
CA GLN A 307 5.96 -6.73 -21.07
C GLN A 307 7.08 -7.74 -20.78
N LEU A 308 6.72 -9.00 -20.52
CA LEU A 308 7.67 -10.10 -20.36
C LEU A 308 8.47 -10.33 -21.66
N TRP A 309 7.81 -10.31 -22.81
CA TRP A 309 8.45 -10.42 -24.12
C TRP A 309 9.45 -9.29 -24.38
N LEU A 310 9.07 -8.03 -24.10
CA LEU A 310 9.99 -6.88 -24.22
C LEU A 310 11.19 -7.03 -23.28
N TRP A 311 11.00 -7.66 -22.12
CA TRP A 311 12.07 -7.91 -21.17
C TRP A 311 13.02 -9.01 -21.67
N MET A 312 12.48 -10.14 -22.14
CA MET A 312 13.26 -11.25 -22.71
C MET A 312 14.01 -10.83 -23.99
N THR A 313 13.45 -9.93 -24.79
CA THR A 313 14.08 -9.42 -26.02
C THR A 313 15.02 -8.24 -25.78
N GLY A 314 15.24 -7.81 -24.53
CA GLY A 314 16.12 -6.68 -24.20
C GLY A 314 15.60 -5.30 -24.63
N ARG A 315 14.37 -5.22 -25.17
CA ARG A 315 13.75 -3.99 -25.68
C ARG A 315 13.00 -3.20 -24.61
N TYR A 316 13.04 -3.66 -23.37
CA TYR A 316 12.37 -2.98 -22.28
C TYR A 316 13.12 -1.74 -21.79
N HIS A 317 12.41 -0.62 -21.73
CA HIS A 317 12.87 0.58 -21.06
C HIS A 317 12.17 0.72 -19.71
N ARG A 318 12.96 0.91 -18.64
CA ARG A 318 12.43 1.19 -17.31
C ARG A 318 11.50 2.41 -17.34
N SER A 319 10.50 2.39 -16.47
CA SER A 319 9.46 3.42 -16.33
C SER A 319 9.94 4.66 -15.57
N GLY A 320 11.23 4.98 -15.66
CA GLY A 320 11.85 6.08 -14.93
C GLY A 320 12.15 5.75 -13.46
N TYR A 321 12.15 6.79 -12.64
CA TYR A 321 12.38 6.70 -11.20
C TYR A 321 11.10 6.43 -10.42
N ALA A 322 11.23 5.66 -9.34
CA ALA A 322 10.26 5.58 -8.26
C ALA A 322 10.97 6.07 -6.99
N GLY A 323 10.53 7.21 -6.47
CA GLY A 323 11.05 7.79 -5.26
C GLY A 323 10.22 7.34 -4.07
N VAL A 324 10.88 7.01 -2.97
CA VAL A 324 10.23 6.71 -1.68
C VAL A 324 10.99 7.46 -0.59
N ASN A 325 10.27 8.27 0.17
CA ASN A 325 10.79 8.96 1.33
C ASN A 325 10.10 8.53 2.61
N PHE A 326 10.88 8.30 3.66
CA PHE A 326 10.38 8.12 5.02
C PHE A 326 10.52 9.45 5.76
N GLY A 327 9.48 9.81 6.52
CA GLY A 327 9.46 11.03 7.32
C GLY A 327 9.59 10.75 8.80
N ARG A 328 9.71 11.83 9.57
CA ARG A 328 9.85 11.76 11.03
C ARG A 328 8.64 11.04 11.66
N PRO A 329 8.88 9.98 12.46
CA PRO A 329 7.81 9.26 13.15
C PRO A 329 6.99 10.16 14.08
N LEU A 330 5.73 9.77 14.30
CA LEU A 330 4.80 10.43 15.21
C LEU A 330 4.26 9.43 16.23
N SER A 331 4.61 9.62 17.49
CA SER A 331 4.04 8.86 18.62
C SER A 331 2.59 9.29 18.87
N LEU A 332 1.70 8.31 19.03
CA LEU A 332 0.30 8.57 19.40
C LEU A 332 0.20 9.07 20.83
N ALA A 333 0.97 8.49 21.77
CA ALA A 333 1.06 9.00 23.14
C ALA A 333 1.48 10.47 23.17
N GLY A 334 2.57 10.80 22.48
CA GLY A 334 3.10 12.17 22.40
C GLY A 334 2.17 13.14 21.68
N PHE A 335 1.45 12.68 20.65
CA PHE A 335 0.42 13.50 19.98
C PHE A 335 -0.85 13.64 20.81
N GLY A 336 -1.23 12.66 21.61
CA GLY A 336 -2.41 12.73 22.48
C GLY A 336 -2.19 13.60 23.72
N ALA A 337 -0.95 13.73 24.20
CA ALA A 337 -0.62 14.48 25.41
C ALA A 337 -1.18 15.91 25.39
N GLY A 338 -2.01 16.24 26.39
CA GLY A 338 -2.62 17.56 26.55
C GLY A 338 -3.76 17.89 25.58
N ARG A 339 -4.24 16.93 24.77
CA ARG A 339 -5.40 17.11 23.89
C ARG A 339 -6.62 16.38 24.46
N GLU A 340 -7.75 17.08 24.54
CA GLU A 340 -9.04 16.50 24.93
C GLU A 340 -9.89 16.14 23.70
N GLY A 341 -10.71 15.09 23.82
CA GLY A 341 -11.65 14.66 22.79
C GLY A 341 -11.05 13.79 21.67
N ASP A 342 -11.80 13.68 20.56
CA ASP A 342 -11.40 12.84 19.42
C ASP A 342 -10.26 13.49 18.61
N ILE A 343 -9.03 13.03 18.87
CA ILE A 343 -7.83 13.47 18.16
C ILE A 343 -7.69 12.89 16.74
N THR A 344 -8.60 12.05 16.27
CA THR A 344 -8.48 11.36 14.97
C THR A 344 -8.36 12.34 13.80
N LYS A 345 -9.18 13.39 13.79
CA LYS A 345 -9.16 14.42 12.72
C LYS A 345 -7.85 15.23 12.73
N PRO A 346 -7.43 15.82 13.86
CA PRO A 346 -6.11 16.46 13.97
C PRO A 346 -4.96 15.55 13.58
N LEU A 347 -4.95 14.30 14.06
CA LEU A 347 -3.92 13.30 13.75
C LEU A 347 -3.86 13.02 12.25
N ALA A 348 -5.01 12.82 11.61
CA ALA A 348 -5.07 12.59 10.17
C ALA A 348 -4.51 13.77 9.37
N ARG A 349 -4.81 15.01 9.79
CA ARG A 349 -4.29 16.23 9.15
C ARG A 349 -2.77 16.31 9.30
N GLU A 350 -2.25 16.15 10.52
CA GLU A 350 -0.81 16.15 10.81
C GLU A 350 -0.07 15.10 9.98
N LEU A 351 -0.58 13.87 9.93
CA LEU A 351 0.02 12.79 9.14
C LEU A 351 0.05 13.13 7.65
N MET A 352 -1.03 13.71 7.10
CA MET A 352 -1.07 14.11 5.69
C MET A 352 -0.13 15.29 5.41
N GLN A 353 0.05 16.23 6.34
CA GLN A 353 1.03 17.31 6.22
C GLN A 353 2.47 16.79 6.24
N ARG A 354 2.78 15.82 7.12
CA ARG A 354 4.09 15.16 7.11
C ARG A 354 4.34 14.40 5.81
N ILE A 355 3.35 13.67 5.31
CA ILE A 355 3.45 12.97 4.02
C ILE A 355 3.65 13.97 2.88
N SER A 356 2.89 15.08 2.87
CA SER A 356 2.95 16.05 1.79
C SER A 356 4.32 16.73 1.71
N ALA A 357 4.90 17.10 2.86
CA ALA A 357 6.20 17.75 2.97
C ALA A 357 7.36 16.89 2.43
N ILE A 358 7.24 15.56 2.53
CA ILE A 358 8.32 14.63 2.14
C ILE A 358 8.10 13.99 0.78
N VAL A 359 7.09 14.40 -0.02
CA VAL A 359 6.86 13.82 -1.35
C VAL A 359 8.12 13.95 -2.23
N PRO A 360 8.68 12.84 -2.76
CA PRO A 360 9.84 12.89 -3.63
C PRO A 360 9.52 13.70 -4.90
N VAL A 361 10.39 14.65 -5.23
CA VAL A 361 10.26 15.46 -6.45
C VAL A 361 11.11 14.82 -7.54
N LEU A 362 10.48 14.35 -8.62
CA LEU A 362 11.12 13.59 -9.70
C LEU A 362 11.16 14.38 -11.00
N PRO A 363 12.04 14.01 -11.96
CA PRO A 363 12.18 14.74 -13.22
C PRO A 363 10.89 14.90 -14.03
N VAL A 364 10.05 13.86 -14.16
CA VAL A 364 8.83 13.98 -14.95
C VAL A 364 7.81 14.94 -14.33
N PRO A 365 7.45 14.83 -13.02
CA PRO A 365 6.62 15.82 -12.34
C PRO A 365 7.11 17.27 -12.48
N LEU A 366 8.42 17.50 -12.35
CA LEU A 366 9.04 18.82 -12.49
C LEU A 366 8.82 19.40 -13.89
N ILE A 367 9.20 18.63 -14.91
CA ILE A 367 9.05 19.08 -16.31
C ILE A 367 7.58 19.27 -16.68
N ALA A 368 6.70 18.38 -16.21
CA ALA A 368 5.26 18.51 -16.42
C ALA A 368 4.72 19.83 -15.83
N ALA A 369 5.13 20.18 -14.60
CA ALA A 369 4.71 21.43 -13.96
C ALA A 369 5.20 22.67 -14.73
N LEU A 370 6.47 22.69 -15.15
CA LEU A 370 7.04 23.81 -15.90
C LEU A 370 6.35 24.03 -17.25
N LEU A 371 6.13 22.96 -18.01
CA LEU A 371 5.49 23.04 -19.32
C LEU A 371 4.00 23.42 -19.22
N LEU A 372 3.30 23.02 -18.15
CA LEU A 372 1.92 23.46 -17.93
C LEU A 372 1.81 24.92 -17.49
N ARG A 373 2.80 25.45 -16.76
CA ARG A 373 2.82 26.83 -16.28
C ARG A 373 3.28 27.83 -17.35
N HIS A 374 4.24 27.43 -18.19
CA HIS A 374 4.91 28.35 -19.12
C HIS A 374 4.71 28.00 -20.61
N GLY A 375 4.01 26.90 -20.92
CA GLY A 375 3.79 26.45 -22.29
C GLY A 375 5.07 25.93 -22.96
N ALA A 376 5.27 26.29 -24.23
CA ALA A 376 6.38 25.79 -25.04
C ALA A 376 7.74 26.40 -24.63
N LEU A 377 8.68 25.57 -24.18
CA LEU A 377 10.00 25.99 -23.70
C LEU A 377 11.15 25.39 -24.53
N SER A 378 12.22 26.15 -24.76
CA SER A 378 13.48 25.60 -25.27
C SER A 378 14.18 24.76 -24.18
N ARG A 379 15.13 23.91 -24.57
CA ARG A 379 15.94 23.14 -23.61
C ARG A 379 16.62 24.05 -22.58
N ALA A 380 17.28 25.11 -23.03
CA ALA A 380 17.99 26.05 -22.15
C ALA A 380 17.03 26.75 -21.18
N ALA A 381 15.87 27.21 -21.67
CA ALA A 381 14.87 27.84 -20.81
C ALA A 381 14.30 26.88 -19.76
N LEU A 382 14.17 25.60 -20.12
CA LEU A 382 13.67 24.56 -19.22
C LEU A 382 14.70 24.18 -18.16
N GLU A 383 15.98 24.11 -18.51
CA GLU A 383 17.09 23.88 -17.55
C GLU A 383 17.21 25.05 -16.56
N HIS A 384 17.18 26.28 -17.05
CA HIS A 384 17.21 27.48 -16.19
C HIS A 384 16.02 27.57 -15.23
N ARG A 385 14.79 27.36 -15.73
CA ARG A 385 13.59 27.37 -14.87
C ARG A 385 13.54 26.21 -13.89
N LEU A 386 14.18 25.09 -14.22
CA LEU A 386 14.30 23.95 -13.31
C LEU A 386 15.21 24.30 -12.14
N GLU A 387 16.33 24.99 -12.39
CA GLU A 387 17.21 25.53 -11.35
C GLU A 387 16.45 26.47 -10.42
N ASP A 388 15.73 27.45 -10.97
CA ASP A 388 14.91 28.39 -10.19
C ASP A 388 13.88 27.66 -9.31
N LEU A 389 13.20 26.66 -9.89
CA LEU A 389 12.17 25.91 -9.18
C LEU A 389 12.76 25.08 -8.03
N ILE A 390 13.92 24.46 -8.24
CA ILE A 390 14.60 23.66 -7.22
C ILE A 390 15.14 24.57 -6.11
N ALA A 391 15.73 25.71 -6.48
CA ALA A 391 16.19 26.71 -5.52
C ALA A 391 15.05 27.25 -4.64
N ALA A 392 13.86 27.41 -5.22
CA ALA A 392 12.67 27.84 -4.48
C ALA A 392 12.03 26.73 -3.60
N MET A 393 12.56 25.51 -3.64
CA MET A 393 12.05 24.35 -2.89
C MET A 393 13.14 23.68 -2.03
N PRO A 394 13.83 24.42 -1.13
CA PRO A 394 15.02 23.91 -0.43
C PRO A 394 14.72 22.72 0.51
N LEU A 395 13.48 22.60 0.98
CA LEU A 395 13.04 21.49 1.83
C LEU A 395 12.54 20.28 1.03
N ALA A 396 12.26 20.45 -0.27
CA ALA A 396 11.78 19.35 -1.09
C ALA A 396 12.94 18.45 -1.50
N HIS A 397 12.78 17.14 -1.31
CA HIS A 397 13.78 16.17 -1.73
C HIS A 397 13.66 15.93 -3.24
N VAL A 398 14.41 16.73 -4.00
CA VAL A 398 14.49 16.61 -5.45
C VAL A 398 15.45 15.50 -5.80
N HIS A 399 14.93 14.43 -6.40
CA HIS A 399 15.79 13.39 -6.94
C HIS A 399 16.47 13.92 -8.21
N MET A 400 17.75 14.21 -8.09
CA MET A 400 18.62 14.60 -9.20
C MET A 400 19.43 13.39 -9.66
N PRO A 401 19.09 12.77 -10.81
CA PRO A 401 19.89 11.66 -11.28
C PRO A 401 21.30 12.14 -11.65
N ARG A 402 22.32 11.50 -11.06
CA ARG A 402 23.73 11.88 -11.21
C ARG A 402 24.05 13.29 -10.71
N GLU A 403 23.22 13.85 -9.83
CA GLU A 403 23.39 15.21 -9.27
C GLU A 403 23.49 16.29 -10.37
N ASN A 404 22.92 16.03 -11.56
CA ASN A 404 23.05 16.88 -12.72
C ASN A 404 21.67 17.28 -13.26
N LEU A 405 21.41 18.59 -13.24
CA LEU A 405 20.15 19.22 -13.64
C LEU A 405 19.83 19.00 -15.13
N SER A 406 20.78 19.23 -16.02
CA SER A 406 20.60 18.99 -17.46
C SER A 406 20.31 17.53 -17.76
N TYR A 407 20.90 16.59 -17.01
CA TYR A 407 20.60 15.17 -17.12
C TYR A 407 19.20 14.83 -16.58
N ALA A 408 18.76 15.46 -15.48
CA ALA A 408 17.42 15.33 -14.94
C ALA A 408 16.38 15.84 -15.96
N ALA A 409 16.56 17.07 -16.45
CA ALA A 409 15.72 17.70 -17.49
C ALA A 409 15.64 16.84 -18.75
N GLY A 410 16.78 16.39 -19.27
CA GLY A 410 16.83 15.49 -20.42
C GLY A 410 16.13 14.15 -20.16
N THR A 411 16.21 13.62 -18.95
CA THR A 411 15.53 12.36 -18.59
C THR A 411 14.01 12.52 -18.50
N GLY A 412 13.53 13.60 -17.87
CA GLY A 412 12.11 13.93 -17.80
C GLY A 412 11.50 14.14 -19.20
N LEU A 413 12.15 14.99 -20.01
CA LEU A 413 11.72 15.26 -21.39
C LEU A 413 11.67 14.00 -22.25
N ARG A 414 12.74 13.18 -22.27
CA ARG A 414 12.75 11.93 -23.03
C ARG A 414 11.62 10.99 -22.63
N GLN A 415 11.29 10.92 -21.34
CA GLN A 415 10.18 10.09 -20.86
C GLN A 415 8.83 10.65 -21.32
N LEU A 416 8.60 11.95 -21.19
CA LEU A 416 7.36 12.59 -21.64
C LEU A 416 7.17 12.46 -23.17
N MET A 417 8.22 12.67 -23.96
CA MET A 417 8.20 12.53 -25.42
C MET A 417 7.96 11.09 -25.87
N ARG A 418 8.65 10.10 -25.28
CA ARG A 418 8.41 8.66 -25.56
C ARG A 418 6.97 8.23 -25.29
N ARG A 419 6.30 8.94 -24.38
CA ARG A 419 4.90 8.71 -24.04
C ARG A 419 3.94 9.57 -24.86
N GLY A 420 4.46 10.43 -25.75
CA GLY A 420 3.70 11.37 -26.57
C GLY A 420 2.93 12.39 -25.75
N LEU A 421 3.44 12.77 -24.57
CA LEU A 421 2.85 13.80 -23.70
C LEU A 421 3.37 15.20 -24.04
N VAL A 422 4.57 15.24 -24.62
CA VAL A 422 5.29 16.45 -25.03
C VAL A 422 5.77 16.21 -26.45
N ALA A 423 5.59 17.21 -27.31
CA ALA A 423 6.12 17.23 -28.67
C ALA A 423 7.26 18.24 -28.76
N GLU A 424 8.22 17.97 -29.64
CA GLU A 424 9.31 18.89 -29.98
C GLU A 424 9.03 19.47 -31.37
N SER A 425 9.01 20.80 -31.47
CA SER A 425 8.90 21.53 -32.73
C SER A 425 9.83 22.74 -32.68
N GLU A 426 10.67 22.91 -33.71
CA GLU A 426 11.60 24.04 -33.82
C GLU A 426 12.49 24.22 -32.56
N GLY A 427 12.93 23.12 -31.95
CA GLY A 427 13.76 23.14 -30.74
C GLY A 427 13.04 23.57 -29.46
N ARG A 428 11.71 23.66 -29.49
CA ARG A 428 10.84 23.93 -28.33
C ARG A 428 10.00 22.71 -27.99
N PHE A 429 9.86 22.46 -26.70
CA PHE A 429 9.07 21.37 -26.14
C PHE A 429 7.73 21.92 -25.66
N ALA A 430 6.63 21.40 -26.18
CA ALA A 430 5.27 21.83 -25.84
C ALA A 430 4.40 20.66 -25.35
N PRO A 431 3.48 20.88 -24.39
CA PRO A 431 2.44 19.91 -24.06
C PRO A 431 1.63 19.50 -25.30
N VAL A 432 1.29 18.22 -25.41
CA VAL A 432 0.31 17.74 -26.39
C VAL A 432 -1.09 17.97 -25.83
N GLU A 433 -1.90 18.79 -26.49
CA GLU A 433 -3.17 19.29 -25.94
C GLU A 433 -4.14 18.16 -25.54
N ASP A 434 -4.31 17.15 -26.40
CA ASP A 434 -5.17 15.99 -26.15
C ASP A 434 -4.77 15.15 -24.92
N ARG A 435 -3.55 15.32 -24.41
CA ARG A 435 -2.99 14.57 -23.28
C ARG A 435 -2.58 15.47 -22.12
N ARG A 436 -3.06 16.71 -22.11
CA ARG A 436 -2.77 17.69 -21.07
C ARG A 436 -3.25 17.23 -19.69
N ASP A 437 -4.33 16.45 -19.60
CA ASP A 437 -4.81 15.81 -18.38
C ASP A 437 -3.78 14.83 -17.79
N LEU A 438 -3.12 14.05 -18.65
CA LEU A 438 -2.11 13.08 -18.24
C LEU A 438 -0.81 13.78 -17.85
N LEU A 439 -0.48 14.90 -18.48
CA LEU A 439 0.62 15.76 -18.04
C LEU A 439 0.31 16.42 -16.69
N ALA A 440 -0.92 16.91 -16.50
CA ALA A 440 -1.39 17.49 -15.24
C ALA A 440 -1.37 16.48 -14.10
N PHE A 441 -1.67 15.21 -14.37
CA PHE A 441 -1.53 14.13 -13.39
C PHE A 441 -0.12 14.07 -12.79
N TYR A 442 0.93 14.23 -13.59
CA TYR A 442 2.29 14.24 -13.08
C TYR A 442 2.64 15.52 -12.33
N ALA A 443 2.23 16.68 -12.83
CA ALA A 443 2.47 17.97 -12.18
C ALA A 443 1.77 18.08 -10.82
N ASN A 444 0.53 17.59 -10.72
CA ASN A 444 -0.27 17.61 -9.49
C ASN A 444 0.37 16.81 -8.36
N SER A 445 1.26 15.86 -8.65
CA SER A 445 1.95 15.05 -7.64
C SER A 445 2.85 15.87 -6.71
N ILE A 446 3.35 17.01 -7.18
CA ILE A 446 4.25 17.91 -6.44
C ILE A 446 3.66 19.30 -6.25
N ARG A 447 2.43 19.57 -6.72
CA ARG A 447 1.83 20.91 -6.76
C ARG A 447 1.82 21.61 -5.40
N HIS A 448 1.56 20.88 -4.33
CA HIS A 448 1.55 21.42 -2.96
C HIS A 448 2.94 21.85 -2.46
N LEU A 449 4.00 21.40 -3.13
CA LEU A 449 5.38 21.81 -2.85
C LEU A 449 5.85 22.98 -3.72
N LEU A 450 5.14 23.31 -4.81
CA LEU A 450 5.55 24.36 -5.73
C LEU A 450 5.34 25.75 -5.10
N PRO A 451 6.25 26.72 -5.33
CA PRO A 451 6.04 28.11 -4.94
C PRO A 451 4.83 28.69 -5.67
N GLN A 452 4.03 29.50 -4.98
CA GLN A 452 2.92 30.22 -5.62
C GLN A 452 3.41 31.49 -6.31
N ASP A 453 2.79 31.82 -7.44
CA ASP A 453 2.82 33.18 -7.98
C ASP A 453 2.00 34.08 -7.05
N GLY A 454 2.66 34.76 -6.10
CA GLY A 454 2.12 35.94 -5.41
C GLY A 454 1.16 35.75 -4.23
N ALA A 455 1.07 34.59 -3.56
CA ALA A 455 0.21 34.44 -2.38
C ALA A 455 0.84 33.70 -1.18
N GLN A 456 0.55 34.21 0.02
CA GLN A 456 1.07 33.75 1.33
C GLN A 456 0.76 32.26 1.61
N PRO A 457 1.67 31.55 2.31
CA PRO A 457 1.52 30.13 2.63
C PRO A 457 0.40 29.87 3.63
N ASP A 458 -0.77 29.46 3.13
CA ASP A 458 -1.86 28.95 3.97
C ASP A 458 -1.75 27.42 4.18
N GLY A 459 -2.02 26.96 5.41
CA GLY A 459 -1.80 25.59 5.88
C GLY A 459 -2.75 24.53 5.31
N ASP A 460 -3.79 24.95 4.58
CA ASP A 460 -4.81 24.07 3.98
C ASP A 460 -4.54 23.67 2.51
N ARG A 461 -3.37 24.02 1.96
CA ARG A 461 -2.95 23.74 0.56
C ARG A 461 -2.87 22.26 0.19
N VAL A 462 -2.82 21.34 1.15
CA VAL A 462 -2.67 19.90 0.87
C VAL A 462 -3.87 19.34 0.09
N PHE A 463 -5.06 19.94 0.25
CA PHE A 463 -6.31 19.41 -0.32
C PHE A 463 -7.07 20.38 -1.24
N SER A 464 -6.48 21.53 -1.60
CA SER A 464 -7.15 22.52 -2.44
C SER A 464 -7.45 21.96 -3.84
N ALA A 465 -8.63 22.28 -4.40
CA ALA A 465 -9.01 21.89 -5.76
C ALA A 465 -8.01 22.43 -6.82
N PRO A 466 -7.92 21.87 -8.04
CA PRO A 466 -7.15 22.48 -9.12
C PRO A 466 -7.62 23.91 -9.34
N ALA A 467 -6.75 24.89 -9.06
CA ALA A 467 -6.88 26.21 -9.66
C ALA A 467 -6.79 26.01 -11.17
N ASN A 468 -7.73 26.57 -11.92
CA ASN A 468 -7.73 26.53 -13.38
C ASN A 468 -6.41 27.12 -13.90
N LEU A 469 -5.44 26.25 -14.22
CA LEU A 469 -4.25 26.58 -15.02
C LEU A 469 -4.61 26.93 -16.49
N ASN A 470 -5.91 27.01 -16.80
CA ASN A 470 -6.47 27.36 -18.10
C ASN A 470 -6.72 28.86 -18.31
N ALA A 471 -6.39 29.74 -17.36
CA ALA A 471 -6.73 31.16 -17.45
C ALA A 471 -5.73 32.05 -18.23
N ALA A 472 -4.74 31.48 -18.93
CA ALA A 472 -3.67 32.25 -19.59
C ALA A 472 -3.70 32.26 -21.13
N SER A 473 -4.84 32.00 -21.79
CA SER A 473 -4.95 32.17 -23.25
C SER A 473 -6.14 33.01 -23.73
N ALA A 474 -6.71 33.86 -22.87
CA ALA A 474 -7.75 34.81 -23.25
C ALA A 474 -7.35 36.22 -22.80
N ARG A 475 -6.31 36.78 -23.44
CA ARG A 475 -5.97 38.21 -23.51
C ARG A 475 -4.81 38.40 -24.50
N SER A 476 -5.17 38.38 -25.79
CA SER A 476 -4.62 39.21 -26.86
C SER A 476 -5.48 39.01 -28.09
#